data_AF-A0A2V6NQW0-F1
#
_entry.id   AF-A0A2V6NQW0-F1
#
_cell.length_a   1.000
_cell.length_b   1.000
_cell.length_c   1.000
_cell.angle_alpha   90.00
_cell.angle_beta   90.00
_cell.angle_gamma   90.00
#
_symmetry.space_group_name_H-M   'P 1'
#
loop_
_entity.id
_entity.type
_entity.pdbx_description
1 polymer ?
#
loop_
_entity_poly.entity_id
_entity_poly.type
_entity_poly.pdbx_seq_one_letter_code
_entity_poly.pdbx_strand_id
1 'polypeptide(L)'
;MHDLEQVLAETLRAVLPMLIEKERGRLHRAVVTQLERPLFAAVLSASGGNQLEAARILGINRNTLRKRLRLLGLSAPRAVPKF
;
A
#
# COMPACT_ATOMS: atom_id res chain seq x y z
N MET A 1 -19.07 -13.06 -0.26
CA MET A 1 -17.68 -12.55 -0.16
C MET A 1 -17.58 -11.43 -1.17
N HIS A 2 -17.51 -10.16 -0.74
CA HIS A 2 -17.43 -9.05 -1.70
C HIS A 2 -16.09 -9.15 -2.44
N ASP A 3 -16.11 -9.00 -3.76
CA ASP A 3 -14.89 -8.92 -4.54
C ASP A 3 -14.15 -7.62 -4.16
N LEU A 4 -12.85 -7.73 -3.89
CA LEU A 4 -12.00 -6.57 -3.58
C LEU A 4 -12.06 -5.54 -4.73
N GLU A 5 -12.21 -6.03 -5.96
CA GLU A 5 -12.37 -5.19 -7.14
C GLU A 5 -13.62 -4.32 -7.05
N GLN A 6 -14.75 -4.86 -6.59
CA GLN A 6 -16.00 -4.11 -6.47
C GLN A 6 -15.88 -2.98 -5.42
N VAL A 7 -15.31 -3.27 -4.26
CA VAL A 7 -15.10 -2.26 -3.20
C VAL A 7 -14.18 -1.15 -3.67
N LEU A 8 -13.11 -1.50 -4.39
CA LEU A 8 -12.19 -0.53 -4.96
C LEU A 8 -12.86 0.30 -6.06
N ALA A 9 -13.67 -0.30 -6.93
CA ALA A 9 -14.38 0.41 -8.00
C ALA A 9 -15.35 1.46 -7.44
N GLU A 10 -16.12 1.09 -6.41
CA GLU A 10 -17.04 2.01 -5.71
C GLU A 10 -16.28 3.16 -5.06
N THR A 11 -15.20 2.86 -4.35
CA THR A 11 -14.35 3.86 -3.70
C THR A 11 -13.71 4.81 -4.72
N LEU A 12 -13.13 4.25 -5.80
CA LEU A 12 -12.51 5.03 -6.87
C LEU A 12 -13.51 5.93 -7.55
N ARG A 13 -14.73 5.45 -7.86
CA ARG A 13 -15.78 6.29 -8.45
C ARG A 13 -16.05 7.54 -7.61
N ALA A 14 -16.04 7.42 -6.28
CA ALA A 14 -16.26 8.55 -5.39
C ALA A 14 -15.07 9.54 -5.34
N VAL A 15 -13.82 9.05 -5.33
CA VAL A 15 -12.63 9.90 -5.09
C VAL A 15 -11.89 10.35 -6.35
N LEU A 16 -12.11 9.67 -7.49
CA LEU A 16 -11.31 9.85 -8.70
C LEU A 16 -11.36 11.28 -9.28
N PRO A 17 -12.51 11.99 -9.34
CA PRO A 17 -12.53 13.36 -9.85
C PRO A 17 -11.57 14.31 -9.11
N MET A 18 -11.57 14.23 -7.77
CA MET A 18 -10.66 15.00 -6.92
C MET A 18 -9.19 14.60 -7.16
N LEU A 19 -8.92 13.29 -7.29
CA LEU A 19 -7.55 12.81 -7.54
C LEU A 19 -7.04 13.23 -8.92
N ILE A 20 -7.89 13.23 -9.95
CA ILE A 20 -7.53 13.69 -11.30
C ILE A 20 -7.10 15.16 -11.26
N GLU A 21 -7.82 16.00 -10.51
CA GLU A 21 -7.48 17.42 -10.38
C GLU A 21 -6.14 17.62 -9.64
N LYS A 22 -5.97 16.95 -8.50
CA LYS A 22 -4.79 17.11 -7.63
C LYS A 22 -3.52 16.48 -8.20
N GLU A 23 -3.63 15.34 -8.87
CA GLU A 23 -2.48 14.50 -9.27
C GLU A 23 -2.30 14.43 -10.80
N ARG A 24 -2.63 15.51 -11.52
CA ARG A 24 -2.45 15.59 -12.98
C ARG A 24 -1.04 15.16 -13.41
N GLY A 25 -0.95 14.22 -14.35
CA GLY A 25 0.30 13.66 -14.85
C GLY A 25 1.00 12.66 -13.91
N ARG A 26 0.49 12.43 -12.70
CA ARG A 26 1.06 11.49 -11.72
C ARG A 26 0.02 10.56 -11.06
N LEU A 27 -1.23 10.63 -11.49
CA LEU A 27 -2.38 9.92 -10.90
C LEU A 27 -2.11 8.44 -10.63
N HIS A 28 -1.64 7.69 -11.64
CA HIS A 28 -1.34 6.26 -11.48
C HIS A 28 -0.35 6.02 -10.33
N ARG A 29 0.77 6.76 -10.29
CA ARG A 29 1.75 6.64 -9.21
C ARG A 29 1.15 7.02 -7.86
N ALA A 30 0.35 8.08 -7.79
CA ALA A 30 -0.27 8.53 -6.56
C ALA A 30 -1.25 7.50 -5.99
N VAL A 31 -2.11 6.93 -6.84
CA VAL A 31 -3.07 5.89 -6.45
C VAL A 31 -2.35 4.62 -6.00
N VAL A 32 -1.40 4.12 -6.79
CA VAL A 32 -0.61 2.93 -6.42
C VAL A 32 0.10 3.13 -5.08
N THR A 33 0.72 4.30 -4.86
CA THR A 33 1.38 4.62 -3.58
C THR A 33 0.40 4.61 -2.41
N GLN A 34 -0.80 5.16 -2.60
CA GLN A 34 -1.85 5.20 -1.57
C GLN A 34 -2.43 3.82 -1.25
N LEU A 35 -2.42 2.88 -2.21
CA LEU A 35 -2.85 1.49 -1.98
C LEU A 35 -1.73 0.63 -1.38
N GLU A 36 -0.49 0.78 -1.86
CA GLU A 36 0.65 0.02 -1.36
C GLU A 36 0.94 0.32 0.12
N ARG A 37 0.77 1.57 0.56
CA ARG A 37 1.08 1.97 1.94
C ARG A 37 0.26 1.20 3.00
N PRO A 38 -1.09 1.18 2.97
CA PRO A 38 -1.89 0.41 3.92
C PRO A 38 -1.67 -1.10 3.76
N LEU A 39 -1.55 -1.60 2.52
CA LEU A 39 -1.28 -3.03 2.28
C LEU A 39 0.03 -3.47 2.94
N PHE A 40 1.13 -2.74 2.71
CA PHE A 40 2.43 -3.12 3.25
C PHE A 40 2.51 -2.91 4.75
N ALA A 41 1.86 -1.89 5.29
CA ALA A 41 1.75 -1.70 6.72
C ALA A 41 0.97 -2.85 7.40
N ALA A 42 -0.17 -3.27 6.84
CA ALA A 42 -0.96 -4.36 7.37
C ALA A 42 -0.17 -5.69 7.36
N VAL A 43 0.50 -6.00 6.26
CA VAL A 43 1.30 -7.24 6.17
C VAL A 43 2.52 -7.20 7.08
N LEU A 44 3.20 -6.05 7.22
CA LEU A 44 4.29 -5.90 8.19
C LEU A 44 3.81 -6.09 9.62
N SER A 45 2.63 -5.57 9.97
CA SER A 45 2.04 -5.79 11.29
C SER A 45 1.73 -7.27 11.51
N ALA A 46 1.09 -7.92 10.53
CA ALA A 46 0.79 -9.35 10.56
C ALA A 46 2.04 -10.23 10.65
N SER A 47 3.18 -9.79 10.11
CA SER A 47 4.46 -10.49 10.21
C SER A 47 5.30 -10.12 11.45
N GLY A 48 4.77 -9.31 12.37
CA GLY A 48 5.50 -8.86 13.55
C GLY A 48 6.72 -7.99 13.22
N GLY A 49 6.69 -7.29 12.08
CA GLY A 49 7.81 -6.49 11.56
C GLY A 49 8.87 -7.31 10.82
N ASN A 50 8.70 -8.63 10.67
CA ASN A 50 9.61 -9.46 9.90
C ASN A 50 9.44 -9.17 8.40
N GLN A 51 10.39 -8.45 7.80
CA GLN A 51 10.36 -8.08 6.39
C GLN A 51 10.54 -9.28 5.44
N LEU A 52 11.24 -10.34 5.86
CA LEU A 52 11.38 -11.54 5.04
C LEU A 52 10.03 -12.25 4.93
N GLU A 53 9.34 -12.40 6.05
CA GLU A 53 8.02 -13.01 6.10
C GLU A 53 6.96 -12.15 5.40
N ALA A 54 6.98 -10.83 5.61
CA ALA A 54 6.11 -9.91 4.89
C ALA A 54 6.31 -10.00 3.36
N ALA A 55 7.57 -10.10 2.90
CA ALA A 55 7.87 -10.27 1.48
C ALA A 55 7.33 -11.60 0.94
N ARG A 56 7.38 -12.67 1.74
CA ARG A 56 6.81 -13.98 1.42
C ARG A 56 5.28 -13.92 1.30
N ILE A 57 4.61 -13.29 2.26
CA ILE A 57 3.14 -13.10 2.24
C ILE A 57 2.72 -12.26 1.02
N LEU A 58 3.46 -11.19 0.72
CA LEU A 58 3.21 -10.32 -0.42
C LEU A 58 3.58 -10.95 -1.77
N GLY A 59 4.34 -12.05 -1.79
CA GLY A 59 4.80 -12.69 -3.03
C GLY A 59 5.81 -11.84 -3.82
N ILE A 60 6.56 -10.95 -3.16
CA ILE A 60 7.54 -10.07 -3.81
C ILE A 60 8.95 -10.30 -3.28
N ASN A 61 9.95 -9.91 -4.07
CA ASN A 61 11.33 -9.97 -3.62
C ASN A 61 11.54 -9.06 -2.38
N ARG A 62 12.23 -9.57 -1.34
CA ARG A 62 12.55 -8.81 -0.11
C ARG A 62 13.25 -7.47 -0.39
N ASN A 63 14.12 -7.41 -1.40
CA ASN A 63 14.79 -6.17 -1.79
C ASN A 63 13.80 -5.16 -2.39
N THR A 64 12.79 -5.63 -3.12
CA THR A 64 11.69 -4.79 -3.64
C THR A 64 10.85 -4.26 -2.47
N LEU A 65 10.44 -5.14 -1.53
CA LEU A 65 9.74 -4.71 -0.32
C LEU A 65 10.53 -3.63 0.42
N ARG A 66 11.81 -3.89 0.73
CA ARG A 66 12.67 -2.93 1.44
C ARG A 66 12.79 -1.58 0.71
N LYS A 67 12.90 -1.57 -0.62
CA LYS A 67 12.92 -0.33 -1.42
C LYS A 67 11.59 0.41 -1.27
N ARG A 68 10.46 -0.28 -1.39
CA ARG A 68 9.13 0.32 -1.25
C ARG A 68 8.86 0.83 0.16
N LEU A 69 9.20 0.09 1.21
CA LEU A 69 9.05 0.54 2.59
C LEU A 69 9.81 1.84 2.88
N ARG A 70 10.99 2.04 2.27
CA ARG A 70 11.72 3.31 2.37
C ARG A 70 10.99 4.44 1.66
N LEU A 71 10.51 4.21 0.44
CA LEU A 71 9.75 5.19 -0.33
C LEU A 71 8.44 5.60 0.36
N LEU A 72 7.81 4.66 1.08
CA LEU A 72 6.54 4.86 1.78
C LEU A 72 6.70 5.37 3.23
N GLY A 73 7.93 5.55 3.71
CA GLY A 73 8.21 5.98 5.09
C GLY A 73 7.87 4.93 6.17
N LEU A 74 7.78 3.65 5.80
CA LEU A 74 7.40 2.52 6.65
C LEU A 74 8.61 1.74 7.20
N SER A 75 9.82 2.30 7.12
CA SER A 75 11.06 1.58 7.48
C SER A 75 11.37 1.55 8.97
N ALA A 76 10.68 2.38 9.77
CA ALA A 76 10.90 2.46 11.21
C ALA A 76 9.90 1.58 11.97
N PRO A 77 10.31 0.88 13.04
CA PRO A 77 9.44 -0.01 13.82
C PRO A 77 8.23 0.71 14.48
N ARG A 78 8.25 2.04 14.56
CA ARG A 78 7.14 2.87 15.08
C ARG A 78 6.16 3.35 14.00
N ALA A 79 6.43 3.09 12.73
CA ALA A 79 5.64 3.61 11.60
C ALA A 79 4.54 2.65 11.12
N VAL A 80 4.40 1.48 11.73
CA VAL A 80 3.37 0.50 11.39
C VAL A 80 2.18 0.71 12.33
N PRO A 81 1.02 1.17 11.84
CA PRO A 81 -0.19 1.25 12.65
C PRO A 81 -0.57 -0.16 13.10
N LYS A 82 -0.89 -0.33 14.39
CA LYS A 82 -1.61 -1.51 14.84
C LYS A 82 -3.05 -1.35 14.35
N PHE A 83 -3.40 -2.07 13.30
CA PHE A 83 -4.80 -2.26 12.90
C PHE A 83 -5.48 -3.23 13.85
#